data_AF-A0A3S4G1Y8-F1
#
_entry.id   AF-A0A3S4G1Y8-F1
#
_cell.length_a   1.000
_cell.length_b   1.000
_cell.length_c   1.000
_cell.angle_alpha   90.00
_cell.angle_beta   90.00
_cell.angle_gamma   90.00
#
_symmetry.space_group_name_H-M   'P 1'
#
loop_
_entity.id
_entity.type
_entity.pdbx_description
1 polymer ?
#
loop_
_entity_poly.entity_id
_entity_poly.type
_entity_poly.pdbx_seq_one_letter_code
_entity_poly.pdbx_strand_id
1 'polypeptide(L)'
;MGIYMRFIRPGKIAEISLIGFVLMLLAIIYGGNVAQHPYWGPFFTLHGTTLTWVLVIYGFVASVLPVWLLLAPRDYLSTFMKIGVIIGLAVGIVFAMPELKMPAVSRFIDGSGPVFSGALFPFLFITIACGAISGFHALVSSGTTPKLVERESHMRFIGYGAMLMESFVAIMALICASVLDPASTSP
;
A
#
# COMPACT_ATOMS: atom_id res chain seq x y z
N MET A 1 -8.97 -16.87 5.74
CA MET A 1 -9.28 -17.12 4.31
C MET A 1 -8.52 -18.32 3.74
N GLY A 2 -7.18 -18.37 3.80
CA GLY A 2 -6.38 -19.48 3.25
C GLY A 2 -6.80 -20.87 3.75
N ILE A 3 -6.86 -21.06 5.08
CA ILE A 3 -7.34 -22.30 5.70
C ILE A 3 -8.79 -22.63 5.31
N TYR A 4 -9.64 -21.61 5.25
CA TYR A 4 -11.06 -21.77 4.92
C TYR A 4 -11.24 -22.31 3.49
N MET A 5 -10.52 -21.74 2.53
CA MET A 5 -10.54 -22.18 1.13
C MET A 5 -9.87 -23.54 0.92
N ARG A 6 -8.90 -23.91 1.78
CA ARG A 6 -8.16 -25.17 1.62
C ARG A 6 -8.84 -26.37 2.29
N PHE A 7 -9.39 -26.19 3.48
CA PHE A 7 -9.84 -27.29 4.33
C PHE A 7 -11.31 -27.22 4.78
N ILE A 8 -11.88 -26.02 4.93
CA ILE A 8 -13.23 -25.86 5.52
C ILE A 8 -14.32 -25.93 4.44
N ARG A 9 -14.24 -25.05 3.44
CA ARG A 9 -15.18 -25.02 2.30
C ARG A 9 -14.44 -24.70 1.00
N PRO A 10 -13.82 -25.71 0.37
CA PRO A 10 -13.16 -25.55 -0.91
C PRO A 10 -14.11 -25.02 -1.99
N GLY A 11 -13.63 -24.08 -2.82
CA GLY A 11 -14.39 -23.51 -3.94
C GLY A 11 -15.40 -22.40 -3.59
N LYS A 12 -15.71 -22.17 -2.31
CA LYS A 12 -16.64 -21.10 -1.87
C LYS A 12 -15.95 -19.75 -1.72
N ILE A 13 -15.42 -19.21 -2.81
CA ILE A 13 -14.63 -17.97 -2.81
C ILE A 13 -15.47 -16.76 -2.39
N ALA A 14 -16.70 -16.64 -2.86
CA ALA A 14 -17.57 -15.49 -2.55
C ALA A 14 -17.89 -15.38 -1.05
N GLU A 15 -18.20 -16.49 -0.37
CA GLU A 15 -18.51 -16.53 1.07
C GLU A 15 -17.35 -15.97 1.90
N ILE A 16 -16.16 -16.51 1.68
CA ILE A 16 -14.97 -16.11 2.43
C ILE A 16 -14.48 -14.70 2.05
N SER A 17 -14.73 -14.26 0.81
CA SER A 17 -14.45 -12.89 0.37
C SER A 17 -15.33 -11.90 1.13
N LEU A 18 -16.63 -12.18 1.24
CA LEU A 18 -17.57 -11.33 1.97
C LEU A 18 -17.22 -11.27 3.46
N ILE A 19 -16.96 -12.43 4.09
CA ILE A 19 -16.54 -12.48 5.49
C ILE A 19 -15.25 -11.70 5.69
N GLY A 20 -14.24 -11.93 4.86
CA GLY A 20 -12.95 -11.24 4.96
C GLY A 20 -13.09 -9.72 4.77
N PHE A 21 -13.90 -9.29 3.80
CA PHE A 21 -14.19 -7.88 3.56
C PHE A 21 -14.92 -7.22 4.74
N VAL A 22 -15.96 -7.85 5.28
CA VAL A 22 -16.69 -7.33 6.44
C VAL A 22 -15.76 -7.24 7.66
N LEU A 23 -14.99 -8.29 7.95
CA LEU A 23 -14.02 -8.26 9.05
C LEU A 23 -12.96 -7.18 8.87
N MET A 24 -12.50 -6.97 7.65
CA MET A 24 -11.56 -5.90 7.32
C MET A 24 -12.17 -4.52 7.57
N LEU A 25 -13.41 -4.27 7.13
CA LEU A 25 -14.10 -3.00 7.39
C LEU A 25 -14.32 -2.77 8.89
N LEU A 26 -14.74 -3.81 9.62
CA LEU A 26 -14.87 -3.74 11.08
C LEU A 26 -13.53 -3.40 11.73
N ALA A 27 -12.43 -4.01 11.29
CA ALA A 27 -11.10 -3.70 11.81
C ALA A 27 -10.68 -2.25 11.53
N ILE A 28 -11.02 -1.69 10.36
CA ILE A 28 -10.74 -0.29 10.03
C ILE A 28 -11.57 0.66 10.91
N ILE A 29 -12.88 0.40 11.04
CA ILE A 29 -13.81 1.25 11.80
C ILE A 29 -13.48 1.23 13.30
N TYR A 30 -13.27 0.04 13.88
CA TYR A 30 -13.00 -0.13 15.31
C TYR A 30 -11.52 0.00 15.67
N GLY A 31 -10.61 0.04 14.68
CA GLY A 31 -9.18 0.18 14.93
C GLY A 31 -8.83 1.44 15.71
N GLY A 32 -9.53 2.55 15.43
CA GLY A 32 -9.39 3.80 16.20
C GLY A 32 -9.80 3.65 17.66
N ASN A 33 -10.89 2.92 17.95
CA ASN A 33 -11.33 2.65 19.32
C ASN A 33 -10.31 1.79 20.09
N VAL A 34 -9.69 0.80 19.43
CA VAL A 34 -8.65 -0.03 20.03
C VAL A 34 -7.39 0.80 20.33
N ALA A 35 -6.99 1.67 19.40
CA ALA A 35 -5.83 2.54 19.58
C ALA A 35 -6.00 3.52 20.76
N GLN A 36 -7.22 4.01 21.00
CA GLN A 36 -7.53 4.92 22.11
C GLN A 36 -7.84 4.19 23.43
N HIS A 37 -7.93 2.86 23.42
CA HIS A 37 -8.30 2.11 24.62
C HIS A 37 -7.14 2.08 25.63
N PRO A 38 -7.35 2.41 26.91
CA PRO A 38 -6.27 2.54 27.91
C PRO A 38 -5.42 1.27 28.08
N TYR A 39 -6.04 0.10 27.95
CA TYR A 39 -5.35 -1.19 28.06
C TYR A 39 -4.75 -1.69 26.75
N TRP A 40 -5.45 -1.53 25.61
CA TRP A 40 -5.05 -2.15 24.33
C TRP A 40 -4.18 -1.21 23.49
N GLY A 41 -4.41 0.10 23.56
CA GLY A 41 -3.65 1.12 22.85
C GLY A 41 -2.14 1.00 23.05
N PRO A 42 -1.63 0.93 24.29
CA PRO A 42 -0.18 0.83 24.55
C PRO A 42 0.50 -0.38 23.89
N PHE A 43 -0.20 -1.48 23.63
CA PHE A 43 0.36 -2.64 22.93
C PHE A 43 0.65 -2.37 21.45
N PHE A 44 -0.08 -1.45 20.83
CA PHE A 44 0.09 -1.08 19.43
C PHE A 44 0.98 0.16 19.24
N THR A 45 1.25 0.91 20.32
CA THR A 45 2.14 2.08 20.33
C THR A 45 3.60 1.66 20.61
N LEU A 46 4.14 0.80 19.75
CA LEU A 46 5.51 0.29 19.90
C LEU A 46 6.56 1.32 19.47
N HIS A 47 7.73 1.30 20.12
CA HIS A 47 8.88 2.10 19.71
C HIS A 47 9.34 1.71 18.29
N GLY A 48 9.84 2.68 17.51
CA GLY A 48 10.19 2.47 16.10
C GLY A 48 11.17 1.32 15.85
N THR A 49 12.17 1.15 16.72
CA THR A 49 13.13 0.03 16.65
C THR A 49 12.45 -1.34 16.84
N THR A 50 11.56 -1.45 17.83
CA THR A 50 10.78 -2.67 18.08
C THR A 50 9.87 -2.98 16.90
N LEU A 51 9.18 -1.97 16.37
CA LEU A 51 8.29 -2.11 15.23
C LEU A 51 9.04 -2.60 13.99
N THR A 52 10.24 -2.06 13.72
CA THR A 52 11.11 -2.53 12.64
C THR A 52 11.45 -4.02 12.77
N TRP A 53 11.87 -4.48 13.96
CA TRP A 53 12.18 -5.89 14.18
C TRP A 53 10.95 -6.78 14.03
N VAL A 54 9.79 -6.36 14.54
CA VAL A 54 8.53 -7.07 14.37
C VAL A 54 8.16 -7.21 12.89
N LEU A 55 8.30 -6.14 12.10
CA LEU A 55 8.04 -6.18 10.65
C LEU A 55 9.01 -7.08 9.90
N VAL A 56 10.30 -7.09 10.27
CA VAL A 56 11.30 -7.99 9.67
C VAL A 56 10.95 -9.45 9.96
N ILE A 57 10.65 -9.79 11.21
CA ILE A 57 10.27 -11.14 11.60
C ILE A 57 8.97 -11.55 10.90
N TYR A 58 7.96 -10.67 10.88
CA TYR A 58 6.72 -10.90 10.17
C TYR A 58 6.96 -11.14 8.68
N GLY A 59 7.80 -10.33 8.03
CA GLY A 59 8.15 -10.47 6.62
C GLY A 59 8.86 -11.80 6.33
N PHE A 60 9.77 -12.23 7.20
CA PHE A 60 10.42 -13.53 7.11
C PHE A 60 9.42 -14.69 7.26
N VAL A 61 8.56 -14.65 8.28
CA VAL A 61 7.51 -15.68 8.46
C VAL A 61 6.59 -15.71 7.24
N ALA A 62 6.15 -14.56 6.75
CA ALA A 62 5.27 -14.47 5.60
C ALA A 62 5.90 -15.00 4.30
N SER A 63 7.23 -14.88 4.13
CA SER A 63 7.94 -15.36 2.94
C SER A 63 8.19 -16.88 2.97
N VAL A 64 8.35 -17.46 4.16
CA VAL A 64 8.55 -18.91 4.35
C VAL A 64 7.22 -19.67 4.32
N LEU A 65 6.14 -19.05 4.80
CA LEU A 65 4.82 -19.68 4.81
C LEU A 65 4.30 -19.95 3.38
N PRO A 66 3.46 -20.98 3.19
CA PRO A 66 2.86 -21.27 1.90
C PRO A 66 2.04 -20.08 1.39
N VAL A 67 2.19 -19.76 0.10
CA VAL A 67 1.53 -18.61 -0.56
C VAL A 67 0.02 -18.59 -0.33
N TRP A 68 -0.64 -19.77 -0.35
CA TRP A 68 -2.09 -19.89 -0.15
C TRP A 68 -2.56 -19.56 1.27
N LEU A 69 -1.68 -19.62 2.27
CA LEU A 69 -2.07 -19.49 3.67
C LEU A 69 -2.25 -18.03 4.08
N LEU A 70 -1.24 -17.22 3.81
CA LEU A 70 -1.17 -15.83 4.26
C LEU A 70 -1.07 -14.83 3.10
N LEU A 71 -0.14 -15.05 2.17
CA LEU A 71 0.20 -14.06 1.14
C LEU A 71 -0.96 -13.84 0.16
N ALA A 72 -1.44 -14.88 -0.51
CA ALA A 72 -2.53 -14.76 -1.48
C ALA A 72 -3.84 -14.22 -0.87
N PRO A 73 -4.30 -14.68 0.31
CA PRO A 73 -5.51 -14.13 0.88
C PRO A 73 -5.37 -12.69 1.39
N ARG A 74 -4.18 -12.30 1.87
CA ARG A 74 -3.88 -10.92 2.25
C ARG A 74 -3.91 -10.00 1.03
N ASP A 75 -3.23 -10.39 -0.03
CA ASP A 75 -3.15 -9.60 -1.27
C ASP A 75 -4.53 -9.47 -1.93
N TYR A 76 -5.35 -10.51 -1.82
CA TYR A 76 -6.73 -10.49 -2.29
C TYR A 76 -7.60 -9.49 -1.50
N LEU A 77 -7.53 -9.49 -0.16
CA LEU A 77 -8.28 -8.53 0.67
C LEU A 77 -7.80 -7.09 0.47
N SER A 78 -6.49 -6.88 0.43
CA SER A 78 -5.89 -5.56 0.25
C SER A 78 -6.26 -4.95 -1.10
N THR A 79 -6.52 -5.77 -2.13
CA THR A 79 -7.00 -5.30 -3.44
C THR A 79 -8.37 -4.62 -3.33
N PHE A 80 -9.34 -5.20 -2.60
CA PHE A 80 -10.64 -4.55 -2.40
C PHE A 80 -10.52 -3.22 -1.68
N MET A 81 -9.70 -3.19 -0.62
CA MET A 81 -9.44 -1.97 0.13
C MET A 81 -8.78 -0.91 -0.76
N LYS A 82 -7.75 -1.30 -1.52
CA LYS A 82 -7.01 -0.41 -2.41
C LYS A 82 -7.93 0.21 -3.47
N ILE A 83 -8.71 -0.61 -4.17
CA ILE A 83 -9.66 -0.12 -5.18
C ILE A 83 -10.70 0.80 -4.55
N GLY A 84 -11.25 0.43 -3.39
CA GLY A 84 -12.24 1.25 -2.67
C GLY A 84 -11.69 2.61 -2.27
N VAL A 85 -10.48 2.65 -1.69
CA VAL A 85 -9.80 3.88 -1.29
C VAL A 85 -9.46 4.74 -2.51
N ILE A 86 -8.95 4.14 -3.60
CA ILE A 86 -8.67 4.85 -4.85
C ILE A 86 -9.94 5.53 -5.37
N ILE A 87 -11.04 4.80 -5.49
CA ILE A 87 -12.30 5.35 -6.00
C ILE A 87 -12.80 6.47 -5.06
N GLY A 88 -12.79 6.24 -3.75
CA GLY A 88 -13.19 7.25 -2.77
C GLY A 88 -12.35 8.53 -2.86
N LEU A 89 -11.04 8.38 -3.05
CA LEU A 89 -10.13 9.51 -3.21
C LEU A 89 -10.32 10.22 -4.56
N ALA A 90 -10.60 9.49 -5.65
CA ALA A 90 -10.90 10.08 -6.96
C ALA A 90 -12.11 11.00 -6.85
N VAL A 91 -13.18 10.46 -6.29
CA VAL A 91 -14.43 11.15 -6.04
C VAL A 91 -14.16 12.38 -5.15
N GLY A 92 -13.44 12.20 -4.04
CA GLY A 92 -13.07 13.28 -3.13
C GLY A 92 -12.33 14.43 -3.82
N ILE A 93 -11.32 14.12 -4.65
CA ILE A 93 -10.56 15.14 -5.40
C ILE A 93 -11.45 15.88 -6.40
N VAL A 94 -12.28 15.16 -7.16
CA VAL A 94 -13.16 15.75 -8.18
C VAL A 94 -14.21 16.66 -7.56
N PHE A 95 -14.77 16.30 -6.40
CA PHE A 95 -15.77 17.13 -5.72
C PHE A 95 -15.15 18.27 -4.92
N ALA A 96 -14.02 18.06 -4.25
CA ALA A 96 -13.36 19.10 -3.46
C ALA A 96 -12.65 20.14 -4.33
N MET A 97 -12.21 19.76 -5.54
CA MET A 97 -11.40 20.59 -6.46
C MET A 97 -10.34 21.42 -5.73
N PRO A 98 -9.42 20.77 -5.00
CA PRO A 98 -8.54 21.49 -4.10
C PRO A 98 -7.49 22.29 -4.88
N GLU A 99 -7.18 23.49 -4.37
CA GLU A 99 -6.12 24.31 -4.93
C GLU A 99 -4.75 23.70 -4.62
N LEU A 100 -3.91 23.54 -5.65
CA LEU A 100 -2.55 23.06 -5.49
C LEU A 100 -1.67 24.19 -4.99
N LYS A 101 -1.25 24.11 -3.73
CA LYS A 101 -0.44 25.13 -3.05
C LYS A 101 1.06 24.98 -3.31
N MET A 102 1.49 23.79 -3.71
CA MET A 102 2.91 23.52 -3.97
C MET A 102 3.34 24.12 -5.32
N PRO A 103 4.47 24.86 -5.38
CA PRO A 103 4.98 25.39 -6.64
C PRO A 103 5.41 24.25 -7.58
N ALA A 104 5.28 24.48 -8.90
CA ALA A 104 5.65 23.50 -9.92
C ALA A 104 7.12 23.05 -9.84
N VAL A 105 8.01 23.92 -9.34
CA VAL A 105 9.39 23.60 -9.01
C VAL A 105 9.65 24.01 -7.58
N SER A 106 10.11 23.04 -6.77
CA SER A 106 10.49 23.29 -5.38
C SER A 106 11.80 24.06 -5.29
N ARG A 107 11.96 24.88 -4.26
CA ARG A 107 13.25 25.54 -3.96
C ARG A 107 14.36 24.55 -3.54
N PHE A 108 13.97 23.34 -3.12
CA PHE A 108 14.88 22.31 -2.60
C PHE A 108 15.51 21.42 -3.70
N ILE A 109 15.48 21.86 -4.97
CA ILE A 109 16.11 21.12 -6.08
C ILE A 109 17.64 21.05 -5.95
N ASP A 110 18.23 21.97 -5.17
CA ASP A 110 19.66 22.05 -4.86
C ASP A 110 20.10 21.02 -3.80
N GLY A 111 19.17 20.22 -3.27
CA GLY A 111 19.44 19.21 -2.26
C GLY A 111 19.49 19.72 -0.82
N SER A 112 19.05 20.96 -0.59
CA SER A 112 18.86 21.55 0.74
C SER A 112 17.54 21.12 1.42
N GLY A 113 16.98 19.98 1.02
CA GLY A 113 15.68 19.50 1.51
C GLY A 113 15.66 19.29 3.03
N PRO A 114 14.57 19.67 3.73
CA PRO A 114 14.51 19.64 5.19
C PRO A 114 14.43 18.23 5.79
N VAL A 115 13.86 17.28 5.06
CA VAL A 115 13.69 15.88 5.50
C VAL A 115 14.82 14.98 4.99
N PHE A 116 15.33 15.26 3.79
CA PHE A 116 16.42 14.53 3.16
C PHE A 116 17.31 15.51 2.39
N SER A 117 18.60 15.49 2.71
CA SER A 117 19.62 16.23 1.96
C SER A 117 20.19 15.36 0.84
N GLY A 118 20.45 15.98 -0.32
CA GLY A 118 21.01 15.29 -1.49
C GLY A 118 20.39 15.71 -2.83
N ALA A 119 21.09 15.44 -3.92
CA ALA A 119 20.65 15.83 -5.26
C ALA A 119 19.35 15.11 -5.68
N LEU A 120 18.49 15.82 -6.41
CA LEU A 120 17.23 15.29 -6.95
C LEU A 120 17.45 14.04 -7.80
N PHE A 121 18.53 14.05 -8.60
CA PHE A 121 19.00 12.90 -9.35
C PHE A 121 20.17 12.23 -8.60
N PRO A 122 20.15 10.91 -8.38
CA PRO A 122 19.18 9.91 -8.86
C PRO A 122 18.04 9.58 -7.89
N PHE A 123 17.94 10.29 -6.76
CA PHE A 123 17.01 9.98 -5.66
C PHE A 123 15.56 9.82 -6.11
N LEU A 124 15.08 10.71 -6.99
CA LEU A 124 13.73 10.68 -7.54
C LEU A 124 13.41 9.34 -8.25
N PHE A 125 14.37 8.79 -8.99
CA PHE A 125 14.17 7.63 -9.86
C PHE A 125 14.47 6.28 -9.18
N ILE A 126 15.34 6.28 -8.17
CA ILE A 126 15.74 5.06 -7.46
C ILE A 126 14.94 4.87 -6.17
N THR A 127 14.69 5.95 -5.44
CA THR A 127 14.15 5.89 -4.07
C THR A 127 12.67 6.28 -3.99
N ILE A 128 12.24 7.34 -4.70
CA ILE A 128 10.85 7.84 -4.63
C ILE A 128 9.91 7.13 -5.63
N ALA A 129 10.35 6.93 -6.87
CA ALA A 129 9.53 6.29 -7.92
C ALA A 129 9.44 4.76 -7.77
N CYS A 130 9.13 4.31 -6.56
CA CYS A 130 8.83 2.93 -6.15
C CYS A 130 9.76 1.84 -6.73
N GLY A 131 11.00 2.18 -7.09
CA GLY A 131 11.94 1.24 -7.69
C GLY A 131 11.49 0.59 -9.01
N ALA A 132 10.63 1.23 -9.81
CA ALA A 132 10.30 0.74 -11.15
C ALA A 132 11.53 0.77 -12.08
N ILE A 133 12.36 1.81 -11.96
CA ILE A 133 13.63 1.93 -12.70
C ILE A 133 14.74 1.08 -12.06
N SER A 134 14.71 0.86 -10.73
CA SER A 134 15.68 0.00 -10.03
C SER A 134 15.35 -1.50 -10.11
N GLY A 135 14.22 -1.88 -10.70
CA GLY A 135 13.78 -3.28 -10.82
C GLY A 135 13.19 -3.89 -9.54
N PHE A 136 13.04 -3.11 -8.46
CA PHE A 136 12.58 -3.62 -7.17
C PHE A 136 11.14 -4.15 -7.22
N HIS A 137 10.24 -3.51 -7.97
CA HIS A 137 8.89 -4.03 -8.21
C HIS A 137 8.89 -5.38 -8.94
N ALA A 138 9.82 -5.61 -9.86
CA ALA A 138 9.95 -6.91 -10.52
C ALA A 138 10.41 -8.00 -9.52
N LEU A 139 11.36 -7.67 -8.64
CA LEU A 139 11.82 -8.58 -7.58
C LEU A 139 10.68 -8.94 -6.62
N VAL A 140 9.92 -7.97 -6.13
CA VAL A 140 8.82 -8.21 -5.19
C VAL A 140 7.67 -8.96 -5.86
N SER A 141 7.27 -8.57 -7.08
CA SER A 141 6.15 -9.19 -7.80
C SER A 141 6.42 -10.64 -8.23
N SER A 142 7.68 -11.04 -8.34
CA SER A 142 8.09 -12.42 -8.65
C SER A 142 7.59 -13.46 -7.62
N GLY A 143 7.29 -13.01 -6.39
CA GLY A 143 6.81 -13.88 -5.32
C GLY A 143 5.41 -14.44 -5.54
N THR A 144 4.55 -13.74 -6.29
CA THR A 144 3.12 -14.06 -6.42
C THR A 144 2.65 -14.11 -7.87
N THR A 145 2.89 -13.06 -8.66
CA THR A 145 2.32 -12.92 -10.01
C THR A 145 2.65 -14.11 -10.91
N PRO A 146 3.91 -14.58 -11.04
CA PRO A 146 4.24 -15.73 -11.88
C PRO A 146 3.60 -17.04 -11.41
N LYS A 147 3.25 -17.15 -10.12
CA LYS A 147 2.64 -18.36 -9.53
C LYS A 147 1.13 -18.40 -9.67
N LEU A 148 0.50 -17.28 -10.03
CA LEU A 148 -0.95 -17.12 -10.12
C LEU A 148 -1.46 -16.86 -11.54
N VAL A 149 -0.57 -16.47 -12.46
CA VAL A 149 -0.90 -16.31 -13.89
C VAL A 149 -1.17 -17.68 -14.51
N GLU A 150 -2.38 -17.88 -15.04
CA GLU A 150 -2.77 -19.13 -15.71
C GLU A 150 -2.14 -19.27 -17.11
N ARG A 151 -2.03 -18.15 -17.85
CA ARG A 151 -1.61 -18.13 -19.26
C ARG A 151 -0.76 -16.91 -19.55
N GLU A 152 0.23 -17.09 -20.43
CA GLU A 152 1.12 -16.02 -20.91
C GLU A 152 0.36 -14.85 -21.53
N SER A 153 -0.74 -15.11 -22.24
CA SER A 153 -1.60 -14.07 -22.81
C SER A 153 -2.18 -13.10 -21.77
N HIS A 154 -2.29 -13.51 -20.50
CA HIS A 154 -2.76 -12.64 -19.42
C HIS A 154 -1.66 -11.71 -18.89
N MET A 155 -0.39 -12.00 -19.14
CA MET A 155 0.74 -11.23 -18.59
C MET A 155 0.69 -9.76 -19.00
N ARG A 156 0.35 -9.48 -20.28
CA ARG A 156 0.23 -8.09 -20.76
C ARG A 156 -0.86 -7.34 -20.00
N PHE A 157 -2.04 -7.94 -19.86
CA PHE A 157 -3.16 -7.30 -19.17
C PHE A 157 -2.86 -7.08 -17.69
N ILE A 158 -2.34 -8.10 -17.01
CA ILE A 158 -2.03 -8.03 -15.58
C ILE A 158 -0.90 -7.01 -15.32
N GLY A 159 0.22 -7.13 -16.03
CA GLY A 159 1.39 -6.27 -15.83
C GLY A 159 1.11 -4.81 -16.20
N TYR A 160 0.57 -4.57 -17.39
CA TYR A 160 0.25 -3.21 -17.84
C TYR A 160 -0.88 -2.58 -17.02
N GLY A 161 -1.95 -3.34 -16.75
CA GLY A 161 -3.07 -2.88 -15.93
C GLY A 161 -2.65 -2.52 -14.51
N ALA A 162 -1.79 -3.34 -13.88
CA ALA A 162 -1.24 -3.03 -12.57
C ALA A 162 -0.44 -1.72 -12.57
N MET A 163 0.42 -1.51 -13.57
CA MET A 163 1.21 -0.27 -13.68
C MET A 163 0.36 0.98 -13.88
N LEU A 164 -0.72 0.88 -14.67
CA LEU A 164 -1.68 1.97 -14.80
C LEU A 164 -2.37 2.29 -13.47
N MET A 165 -2.79 1.27 -12.72
CA MET A 165 -3.44 1.44 -11.42
C MET A 165 -2.50 2.06 -10.37
N GLU A 166 -1.24 1.62 -10.31
CA GLU A 166 -0.23 2.24 -9.43
C GLU A 166 0.05 3.69 -9.82
N SER A 167 0.14 3.98 -11.13
CA SER A 167 0.36 5.34 -11.64
C SER A 167 -0.79 6.27 -11.27
N PHE A 168 -2.03 5.76 -11.31
CA PHE A 168 -3.20 6.52 -10.88
C PHE A 168 -3.15 6.85 -9.38
N VAL A 169 -2.79 5.88 -8.53
CA VAL A 169 -2.56 6.12 -7.08
C VAL A 169 -1.49 7.19 -6.87
N ALA A 170 -0.38 7.12 -7.61
CA ALA A 170 0.71 8.08 -7.50
C ALA A 170 0.27 9.52 -7.83
N ILE A 171 -0.55 9.70 -8.87
CA ILE A 171 -1.12 11.01 -9.22
C ILE A 171 -2.00 11.53 -8.09
N MET A 172 -2.84 10.69 -7.50
CA MET A 172 -3.71 11.10 -6.39
C MET A 172 -2.92 11.47 -5.13
N ALA A 173 -1.91 10.67 -4.79
CA ALA A 173 -1.01 10.97 -3.69
C ALA A 173 -0.28 12.30 -3.90
N LEU A 174 0.16 12.58 -5.14
CA LEU A 174 0.76 13.85 -5.51
C LEU A 174 -0.22 15.01 -5.32
N ILE A 175 -1.45 14.89 -5.82
CA ILE A 175 -2.50 15.91 -5.61
C ILE A 175 -2.70 16.17 -4.12
N CYS A 176 -2.92 15.12 -3.32
CA CYS A 176 -3.13 15.27 -1.88
C CYS A 176 -1.94 15.94 -1.18
N ALA A 177 -0.71 15.54 -1.52
CA ALA A 177 0.49 16.13 -0.96
C ALA A 177 0.66 17.61 -1.35
N SER A 178 0.34 17.97 -2.60
CA SER A 178 0.45 19.33 -3.12
C SER A 178 -0.63 20.30 -2.62
N VAL A 179 -1.69 19.80 -1.98
CA VAL A 179 -2.75 20.59 -1.34
C VAL A 179 -2.37 20.99 0.09
N LEU A 180 -1.51 20.22 0.76
CA LEU A 180 -1.04 20.55 2.10
C LEU A 180 -0.23 21.85 2.09
N ASP A 181 -0.40 22.67 3.14
CA ASP A 181 0.37 23.91 3.26
C ASP A 181 1.86 23.60 3.43
N PRO A 182 2.75 24.17 2.59
CA PRO A 182 4.19 23.97 2.71
C PRO A 182 4.78 24.41 4.07
N ALA A 183 4.03 25.21 4.84
CA ALA A 183 4.44 25.78 6.12
C ALA A 183 4.01 24.98 7.35
N SER A 184 3.18 23.93 7.22
CA SER A 184 2.74 23.11 8.38
C SER A 184 3.75 22.03 8.78
N THR A 185 4.90 21.95 8.10
CA THR A 185 6.09 21.21 8.55
C THR A 185 7.07 22.19 9.20
N SER A 186 6.64 22.88 10.25
CA SER A 186 7.59 23.47 11.20
C SER A 186 8.13 22.34 12.10
N PRO A 187 9.44 22.33 12.43
CA PRO A 187 10.02 21.35 13.36
C PRO A 187 9.36 21.38 14.74
#